data_AF-A0A7S8D6I3-F1
#
_entry.id   AF-A0A7S8D6I3-F1
#
_cell.length_a   1.000
_cell.length_b   1.000
_cell.length_c   1.000
_cell.angle_alpha   90.00
_cell.angle_beta   90.00
_cell.angle_gamma   90.00
#
_symmetry.space_group_name_H-M   'P 1'
#
loop_
_entity.id
_entity.type
_entity.pdbx_description
1 polymer ?
#
loop_
_entity_poly.entity_id
_entity_poly.type
_entity_poly.pdbx_seq_one_letter_code
_entity_poly.pdbx_strand_id
1 'polypeptide(L)'
;MSCRGPAKRLKSVLGYIDNGQASKLDMTYSPVLEQQVVNRSEREIRDIVESFRLIVGTIVTLASPLSARTLTLLLNLDIDEVTTRLRMLHSVLEVPVSLDAPVRLLHLSFRDYLVDSENKEKIKFWVDEKLAHRKLAKHCLRVMHNSLRENICSLSFPGTHRCGVDAQLLEGRIPPELQYACMYWVHHQTKVELEPSDMDDMHDFLETHFLHWLEALSLLGRMAESVGLIEELQSIVDVSHLPSAFWLHAKRHF
;
A
#
# COMPACT_ATOMS: atom_id res chain seq x y z
N MET A 1 16.01 26.88 17.30
CA MET A 1 16.62 25.68 16.67
C MET A 1 17.38 24.92 17.76
N SER A 2 16.88 23.80 18.26
CA SER A 2 17.58 23.01 19.29
C SER A 2 17.97 21.66 18.72
N CYS A 3 19.27 21.48 18.48
CA CYS A 3 19.87 20.20 18.11
C CYS A 3 19.58 19.18 19.23
N ARG A 4 18.70 18.21 18.96
CA ARG A 4 18.38 17.11 19.87
C ARG A 4 19.52 16.09 19.82
N GLY A 5 20.51 16.26 20.70
CA GLY A 5 21.71 15.42 20.73
C GLY A 5 21.51 13.98 21.25
N PRO A 6 22.52 13.10 21.02
CA PRO A 6 22.50 11.68 21.40
C PRO A 6 22.18 11.42 22.88
N ALA A 7 22.56 12.33 23.78
CA ALA A 7 22.37 12.19 25.22
C ALA A 7 20.89 12.13 25.65
N LYS A 8 19.99 12.81 24.95
CA LYS A 8 18.54 12.71 25.25
C LYS A 8 17.95 11.38 24.77
N ARG A 9 18.44 10.84 23.65
CA ARG A 9 18.05 9.51 23.15
C ARG A 9 18.57 8.40 24.07
N LEU A 10 19.78 8.56 24.60
CA LEU A 10 20.34 7.61 25.57
C LEU A 10 19.52 7.60 26.87
N LYS A 11 19.09 8.77 27.37
CA LYS A 11 18.23 8.85 28.57
C LYS A 11 16.86 8.21 28.38
N SER A 12 16.23 8.33 27.19
CA SER A 12 14.96 7.65 26.93
C SER A 12 15.15 6.13 26.85
N VAL A 13 16.22 5.65 26.22
CA VAL A 13 16.54 4.21 26.16
C VAL A 13 16.80 3.64 27.57
N LEU A 14 17.54 4.37 28.41
CA LEU A 14 17.80 3.96 29.80
C LEU A 14 16.54 3.91 30.65
N GLY A 15 15.59 4.84 30.46
CA GLY A 15 14.29 4.81 31.15
C GLY A 15 13.41 3.61 30.75
N TYR A 16 13.56 3.10 29.52
CA TYR A 16 12.87 1.90 29.05
C TYR A 16 13.45 0.60 29.64
N ILE A 17 14.75 0.57 29.93
CA ILE A 17 15.43 -0.60 30.53
C ILE A 17 14.97 -0.85 31.97
N ASP A 18 14.69 0.20 32.74
CA ASP A 18 14.26 0.10 34.14
C ASP A 18 12.84 -0.49 34.31
N ASN A 19 12.03 -0.56 33.24
CA ASN A 19 10.62 -0.98 33.32
C ASN A 19 10.39 -2.51 33.29
N GLY A 20 11.44 -3.35 33.26
CA GLY A 20 11.39 -4.80 33.57
C GLY A 20 10.52 -5.71 32.68
N GLN A 21 9.71 -5.17 31.77
CA GLN A 21 8.78 -5.91 30.89
C GLN A 21 8.94 -5.57 29.39
N ALA A 22 9.87 -4.68 29.04
CA ALA A 22 10.07 -4.26 27.65
C ALA A 22 10.87 -5.33 26.88
N SER A 23 10.31 -5.82 25.77
CA SER A 23 11.03 -6.68 24.83
C SER A 23 12.22 -5.92 24.22
N LYS A 24 13.18 -6.66 23.64
CA LYS A 24 14.30 -6.05 22.90
C LYS A 24 13.81 -5.16 21.75
N LEU A 25 12.65 -5.48 21.17
CA LEU A 25 12.02 -4.69 20.10
C LEU A 25 11.44 -3.38 20.66
N ASP A 26 10.79 -3.41 21.83
CA ASP A 26 10.30 -2.21 22.51
C ASP A 26 11.43 -1.22 22.77
N MET A 27 12.56 -1.71 23.30
CA MET A 27 13.74 -0.88 23.56
C MET A 27 14.34 -0.25 22.29
N THR A 28 14.19 -0.92 21.15
CA THR A 28 14.78 -0.48 19.88
C THR A 28 13.87 0.52 19.16
N TYR A 29 12.57 0.25 19.11
CA TYR A 29 11.64 0.98 18.25
C TYR A 29 10.79 2.01 18.99
N SER A 30 10.39 1.77 20.24
CA SER A 30 9.58 2.73 21.00
C SER A 30 10.20 4.12 21.09
N PRO A 31 11.51 4.29 21.35
CA PRO A 31 12.12 5.62 21.37
C PRO A 31 12.00 6.38 20.04
N VAL A 32 12.06 5.68 18.91
CA VAL A 32 11.92 6.27 17.56
C VAL A 32 10.49 6.72 17.32
N LEU A 33 9.51 5.90 17.73
CA LEU A 33 8.08 6.19 17.58
C LEU A 33 7.63 7.32 18.51
N GLU A 34 7.97 7.24 19.80
CA GLU A 34 7.61 8.26 20.79
C GLU A 34 8.18 9.63 20.45
N GLN A 35 9.38 9.70 19.87
CA GLN A 35 9.99 10.96 19.46
C GLN A 35 9.09 11.77 18.50
N GLN A 36 8.19 11.12 17.76
CA GLN A 36 7.25 11.80 16.87
C GLN A 36 6.19 12.61 17.62
N VAL A 37 5.87 12.23 18.86
CA VAL A 37 4.77 12.79 19.67
C VAL A 37 5.23 13.56 20.91
N VAL A 38 6.53 13.60 21.19
CA VAL A 38 7.08 14.37 22.33
C VAL A 38 6.70 15.86 22.23
N ASN A 39 6.15 16.40 23.32
CA ASN A 39 5.73 17.80 23.46
C ASN A 39 4.67 18.22 22.41
N ARG A 40 3.74 17.33 22.10
CA ARG A 40 2.58 17.59 21.24
C ARG A 40 1.30 17.59 22.06
N SER A 41 0.33 18.39 21.63
CA SER A 41 -1.03 18.34 22.16
C SER A 41 -1.72 17.03 21.77
N GLU A 42 -2.74 16.62 22.53
CA GLU A 42 -3.50 15.39 22.23
C GLU A 42 -4.10 15.38 20.81
N ARG A 43 -4.48 16.56 20.29
CA ARG A 43 -4.95 16.67 18.90
C ARG A 43 -3.84 16.36 17.91
N GLU A 44 -2.69 17.00 18.05
CA GLU A 44 -1.53 16.75 17.19
C GLU A 44 -1.06 15.29 17.27
N ILE A 45 -1.12 14.67 18.46
CA ILE A 45 -0.78 13.25 18.63
C ILE A 45 -1.69 12.37 17.80
N ARG A 46 -3.01 12.61 17.81
CA ARG A 46 -3.96 11.83 17.00
C ARG A 46 -3.66 11.98 15.51
N ASP A 47 -3.53 13.21 15.04
CA ASP A 47 -3.24 13.49 13.62
C ASP A 47 -1.92 12.82 13.18
N ILE A 48 -0.90 12.86 14.04
CA ILE A 48 0.40 12.20 13.82
C ILE A 48 0.27 10.68 13.73
N VAL A 49 -0.50 10.08 14.64
CA VAL A 49 -0.71 8.63 14.68
C VAL A 49 -1.54 8.15 13.50
N GLU A 50 -2.59 8.88 13.12
CA GLU A 50 -3.43 8.55 11.96
C GLU A 50 -2.62 8.62 10.66
N SER A 51 -1.90 9.71 10.44
CA SER A 51 -1.00 9.89 9.29
C SER A 51 0.11 8.81 9.27
N PHE A 52 0.68 8.46 10.44
CA PHE A 52 1.64 7.36 10.54
C PHE A 52 1.03 6.03 10.13
N ARG A 53 -0.15 5.67 10.68
CA ARG A 53 -0.83 4.41 10.37
C ARG A 53 -1.22 4.32 8.91
N LEU A 54 -1.57 5.44 8.27
CA LEU A 54 -1.85 5.48 6.84
C LEU A 54 -0.59 5.25 6.01
N ILE A 55 0.46 6.06 6.21
CA ILE A 55 1.66 6.04 5.37
C ILE A 55 2.57 4.86 5.70
N VAL A 56 2.96 4.72 6.97
CA VAL A 56 3.90 3.68 7.40
C VAL A 56 3.20 2.33 7.45
N GLY A 57 1.94 2.30 7.87
CA GLY A 57 1.12 1.09 7.78
C GLY A 57 1.00 0.59 6.33
N THR A 58 0.84 1.50 5.36
CA THR A 58 0.94 1.12 3.94
C THR A 58 2.30 0.51 3.62
N ILE A 59 3.41 1.19 3.95
CA ILE A 59 4.77 0.76 3.60
C ILE A 59 5.08 -0.64 4.12
N VAL A 60 4.68 -0.96 5.34
CA VAL A 60 4.95 -2.29 5.94
C VAL A 60 4.06 -3.40 5.37
N THR A 61 2.99 -3.03 4.66
CA THR A 61 2.00 -3.93 4.06
C THR A 61 2.16 -4.05 2.54
N LEU A 62 3.00 -3.23 1.91
CA LEU A 62 3.24 -3.29 0.46
C LEU A 62 3.76 -4.67 0.01
N ALA A 63 3.22 -5.16 -1.11
CA ALA A 63 3.71 -6.36 -1.78
C ALA A 63 5.03 -6.11 -2.53
N SER A 64 5.26 -4.86 -2.94
CA SER A 64 6.51 -4.40 -3.56
C SER A 64 6.81 -2.96 -3.12
N PRO A 65 8.06 -2.62 -2.74
CA PRO A 65 8.41 -1.28 -2.29
C PRO A 65 8.07 -0.19 -3.30
N LEU A 66 7.46 0.89 -2.81
CA LEU A 66 7.06 2.04 -3.61
C LEU A 66 7.89 3.28 -3.29
N SER A 67 8.00 4.19 -4.27
CA SER A 67 8.63 5.49 -4.07
C SER A 67 7.73 6.43 -3.27
N ALA A 68 8.30 7.49 -2.70
CA ALA A 68 7.52 8.52 -2.00
C ALA A 68 6.47 9.17 -2.93
N ARG A 69 6.83 9.38 -4.21
CA ARG A 69 5.89 9.90 -5.21
C ARG A 69 4.76 8.92 -5.48
N THR A 70 5.09 7.64 -5.68
CA THR A 70 4.08 6.61 -5.96
C THR A 70 3.13 6.41 -4.77
N LEU A 71 3.65 6.43 -3.54
CA LEU A 71 2.83 6.41 -2.32
C LEU A 71 1.85 7.59 -2.26
N THR A 72 2.31 8.78 -2.62
CA THR A 72 1.50 10.00 -2.63
C THR A 72 0.29 9.86 -3.56
N LEU A 73 0.53 9.38 -4.79
CA LEU A 73 -0.52 9.20 -5.79
C LEU A 73 -1.47 8.05 -5.41
N LEU A 74 -0.93 6.92 -4.94
CA LEU A 74 -1.71 5.77 -4.50
C LEU A 74 -2.63 6.11 -3.32
N LEU A 75 -2.12 6.82 -2.31
CA LEU A 75 -2.84 7.16 -1.09
C LEU A 75 -3.67 8.45 -1.18
N ASN A 76 -3.54 9.22 -2.27
CA ASN A 76 -4.18 10.53 -2.44
C ASN A 76 -3.74 11.58 -1.43
N LEU A 77 -2.45 11.60 -1.09
CA LEU A 77 -1.91 12.51 -0.10
C LEU A 77 -1.13 13.65 -0.75
N ASP A 78 -0.76 14.63 0.06
CA ASP A 78 0.24 15.61 -0.32
C ASP A 78 1.66 15.03 -0.16
N ILE A 79 2.56 15.35 -1.09
CA ILE A 79 3.95 14.87 -1.06
C ILE A 79 4.68 15.35 0.21
N ASP A 80 4.34 16.54 0.72
CA ASP A 80 4.93 17.08 1.95
C ASP A 80 4.48 16.30 3.18
N GLU A 81 3.26 15.76 3.18
CA GLU A 81 2.80 14.88 4.26
C GLU A 81 3.60 13.57 4.28
N VAL A 82 3.72 12.92 3.12
CA VAL A 82 4.47 11.66 2.96
C VAL A 82 5.93 11.86 3.34
N THR A 83 6.60 12.86 2.75
CA THR A 83 8.03 13.10 2.99
C THR A 83 8.29 13.54 4.43
N THR A 84 7.40 14.32 5.06
CA THR A 84 7.53 14.71 6.47
C THR A 84 7.42 13.50 7.40
N ARG A 85 6.51 12.57 7.13
CA ARG A 85 6.39 11.33 7.90
C ARG A 85 7.65 10.47 7.77
N LEU A 86 8.15 10.29 6.55
CA LEU A 86 9.33 9.47 6.25
C LEU A 86 10.62 10.02 6.86
N ARG A 87 10.80 11.35 6.85
CA ARG A 87 11.99 12.03 7.37
C ARG A 87 12.25 11.75 8.85
N MET A 88 11.21 11.44 9.61
CA MET A 88 11.34 11.13 11.04
C MET A 88 11.76 9.67 11.30
N LEU A 89 11.87 8.85 10.25
CA LEU A 89 11.99 7.39 10.33
C LEU A 89 13.26 6.84 9.65
N HIS A 90 14.25 7.67 9.32
CA HIS A 90 15.50 7.22 8.70
C HIS A 90 16.28 6.16 9.49
N SER A 91 16.00 5.97 10.79
CA SER A 91 16.62 4.91 11.60
C SER A 91 16.00 3.53 11.39
N VAL A 92 14.83 3.45 10.75
CA VAL A 92 14.08 2.20 10.51
C VAL A 92 13.66 2.03 9.06
N LEU A 93 13.67 3.11 8.28
CA LEU A 93 13.41 3.13 6.84
C LEU A 93 14.65 3.62 6.08
N GLU A 94 14.96 2.94 4.99
CA GLU A 94 15.79 3.45 3.92
C GLU A 94 14.92 4.40 3.09
N VAL A 95 15.15 5.71 3.27
CA VAL A 95 14.45 6.77 2.53
C VAL A 95 15.44 7.41 1.57
N PRO A 96 15.32 7.15 0.26
CA PRO A 96 16.21 7.72 -0.74
C PRO A 96 16.07 9.25 -0.83
N VAL A 97 17.11 9.91 -1.36
CA VAL A 97 17.05 11.35 -1.68
C VAL A 97 16.12 11.62 -2.87
N SER A 98 16.12 10.72 -3.86
CA SER A 98 15.21 10.80 -5.01
C SER A 98 13.79 10.39 -4.58
N LEU A 99 12.79 11.20 -4.92
CA LEU A 99 11.38 10.92 -4.64
C LEU A 99 10.82 9.75 -5.45
N ASP A 100 11.52 9.37 -6.52
CA ASP A 100 11.14 8.31 -7.46
C ASP A 100 11.84 6.98 -7.15
N ALA A 101 12.79 6.98 -6.19
CA ALA A 101 13.41 5.76 -5.70
C ALA A 101 12.55 5.15 -4.56
N PRO A 102 12.49 3.81 -4.47
CA PRO A 102 11.62 3.12 -3.52
C PRO A 102 12.08 3.28 -2.07
N VAL A 103 11.12 3.50 -1.18
CA VAL A 103 11.30 3.50 0.27
C VAL A 103 11.29 2.06 0.76
N ARG A 104 12.28 1.66 1.58
CA ARG A 104 12.40 0.29 2.08
C ARG A 104 12.51 0.24 3.59
N LEU A 105 12.12 -0.90 4.17
CA LEU A 105 12.40 -1.21 5.57
C LEU A 105 13.88 -1.57 5.70
N LEU A 106 14.57 -1.02 6.70
CA LEU A 106 15.94 -1.46 7.03
C LEU A 106 15.94 -2.84 7.68
N HIS A 107 14.91 -3.13 8.49
CA HIS A 107 14.79 -4.38 9.22
C HIS A 107 13.33 -4.87 9.24
N LEU A 108 13.13 -6.15 8.89
CA LEU A 108 11.80 -6.79 8.93
C LEU A 108 11.19 -6.79 10.34
N SER A 109 12.02 -6.86 11.39
CA SER A 109 11.54 -6.79 12.77
C SER A 109 10.84 -5.48 13.12
N PHE A 110 11.05 -4.39 12.36
CA PHE A 110 10.27 -3.17 12.54
C PHE A 110 8.83 -3.33 12.07
N ARG A 111 8.63 -3.99 10.92
CA ARG A 111 7.29 -4.38 10.46
C ARG A 111 6.63 -5.28 11.50
N ASP A 112 7.32 -6.35 11.90
CA ASP A 112 6.74 -7.35 12.81
C ASP A 112 6.32 -6.70 14.14
N TYR A 113 7.13 -5.78 14.65
CA TYR A 113 6.81 -5.00 15.85
C TYR A 113 5.56 -4.12 15.69
N LEU A 114 5.37 -3.48 14.54
CA LEU A 114 4.24 -2.57 14.30
C LEU A 114 2.91 -3.30 14.11
N VAL A 115 2.92 -4.51 13.54
CA VAL A 115 1.70 -5.28 13.24
C VAL A 115 1.35 -6.30 14.32
N ASP A 116 2.24 -6.56 15.28
CA ASP A 116 2.01 -7.51 16.36
C ASP A 116 0.79 -7.12 17.21
N SER A 117 -0.22 -7.98 17.24
CA SER A 117 -1.46 -7.79 17.99
C SER A 117 -1.24 -7.60 19.50
N GLU A 118 -0.15 -8.14 20.07
CA GLU A 118 0.20 -7.92 21.48
C GLU A 118 0.55 -6.47 21.80
N ASN A 119 0.88 -5.68 20.76
CA ASN A 119 1.25 -4.28 20.89
C ASN A 119 0.08 -3.31 20.72
N LYS A 120 -1.11 -3.80 20.33
CA LYS A 120 -2.29 -2.97 20.04
C LYS A 120 -2.62 -1.96 21.14
N GLU A 121 -2.61 -2.41 22.39
CA GLU A 121 -2.90 -1.57 23.57
C GLU A 121 -1.64 -0.91 24.16
N LYS A 122 -0.45 -1.36 23.75
CA LYS A 122 0.84 -0.90 24.30
C LYS A 122 1.42 0.28 23.52
N ILE A 123 1.30 0.26 22.19
CA ILE A 123 1.95 1.24 21.31
C ILE A 123 0.91 2.07 20.55
N LYS A 124 1.00 3.40 20.68
CA LYS A 124 0.09 4.33 19.97
C LYS A 124 0.14 4.16 18.45
N PHE A 125 1.27 3.73 17.92
CA PHE A 125 1.56 3.61 16.50
C PHE A 125 1.26 2.22 15.91
N TRP A 126 0.63 1.34 16.68
CA TRP A 126 0.28 -0.01 16.22
C TRP A 126 -0.53 0.07 14.93
N VAL A 127 -0.21 -0.81 13.98
CA VAL A 127 -0.84 -0.89 12.67
C VAL A 127 -1.72 -2.12 12.64
N ASP A 128 -3.01 -1.91 12.41
CA ASP A 128 -3.92 -2.99 12.06
C ASP A 128 -3.61 -3.45 10.62
N GLU A 129 -2.93 -4.58 10.49
CA GLU A 129 -2.49 -5.10 9.20
C GLU A 129 -3.68 -5.47 8.30
N LYS A 130 -4.77 -6.03 8.85
CA LYS A 130 -5.98 -6.33 8.08
C LYS A 130 -6.59 -5.03 7.55
N LEU A 131 -6.73 -4.01 8.40
CA LEU A 131 -7.25 -2.70 7.97
C LEU A 131 -6.34 -2.05 6.91
N ALA A 132 -5.02 -2.18 7.04
CA ALA A 132 -4.06 -1.66 6.07
C ALA A 132 -4.22 -2.35 4.70
N HIS A 133 -4.34 -3.68 4.66
CA HIS A 133 -4.62 -4.43 3.44
C HIS A 133 -5.95 -3.99 2.80
N ARG A 134 -7.03 -3.90 3.57
CA ARG A 134 -8.34 -3.46 3.04
C ARG A 134 -8.25 -2.05 2.44
N LYS A 135 -7.63 -1.10 3.15
CA LYS A 135 -7.42 0.27 2.63
C LYS A 135 -6.59 0.27 1.35
N LEU A 136 -5.53 -0.53 1.28
CA LEU A 136 -4.70 -0.65 0.10
C LEU A 136 -5.47 -1.19 -1.11
N ALA A 137 -6.32 -2.21 -0.91
CA ALA A 137 -7.19 -2.71 -1.97
C ALA A 137 -8.09 -1.59 -2.51
N LYS A 138 -8.75 -0.83 -1.63
CA LYS A 138 -9.59 0.32 -2.01
C LYS A 138 -8.81 1.43 -2.72
N HIS A 139 -7.61 1.76 -2.26
CA HIS A 139 -6.75 2.73 -2.93
C HIS A 139 -6.35 2.26 -4.34
N CYS A 140 -6.06 0.97 -4.51
CA CYS A 140 -5.77 0.39 -5.83
C CYS A 140 -6.99 0.46 -6.75
N LEU A 141 -8.16 0.03 -6.29
CA LEU A 141 -9.41 0.11 -7.05
C LEU A 141 -9.70 1.55 -7.49
N ARG A 142 -9.55 2.53 -6.59
CA ARG A 142 -9.70 3.95 -6.90
C ARG A 142 -8.74 4.43 -7.99
N VAL A 143 -7.45 4.09 -7.89
CA VAL A 143 -6.46 4.45 -8.90
C VAL A 143 -6.83 3.87 -10.26
N MET A 144 -7.23 2.59 -10.29
CA MET A 144 -7.62 1.91 -11.51
C MET A 144 -8.90 2.50 -12.11
N HIS A 145 -9.95 2.74 -11.32
CA HIS A 145 -11.20 3.34 -11.77
C HIS A 145 -10.99 4.71 -12.44
N ASN A 146 -10.10 5.53 -11.88
CA ASN A 146 -9.82 6.87 -12.41
C ASN A 146 -8.93 6.87 -13.66
N SER A 147 -8.17 5.79 -13.90
CA SER A 147 -7.08 5.80 -14.90
C SER A 147 -7.31 4.82 -16.05
N LEU A 148 -7.92 3.67 -15.77
CA LEU A 148 -8.18 2.63 -16.76
C LEU A 148 -9.30 3.06 -17.71
N ARG A 149 -9.06 2.82 -18.99
CA ARG A 149 -10.00 3.05 -20.07
C ARG A 149 -9.61 2.19 -21.25
N GLU A 150 -10.57 1.95 -22.14
CA GLU A 150 -10.32 1.26 -23.40
C GLU A 150 -9.18 1.94 -24.16
N ASN A 151 -8.24 1.13 -24.65
CA ASN A 151 -7.10 1.61 -25.43
C ASN A 151 -6.31 2.69 -24.67
N ILE A 152 -5.90 2.38 -23.43
CA ILE A 152 -5.22 3.33 -22.53
C ILE A 152 -3.97 3.96 -23.16
N CYS A 153 -3.28 3.23 -24.04
CA CYS A 153 -2.11 3.70 -24.79
C CYS A 153 -2.44 4.38 -26.13
N SER A 154 -3.71 4.46 -26.52
CA SER A 154 -4.18 5.05 -27.78
C SER A 154 -3.48 4.47 -29.01
N LEU A 155 -3.31 3.14 -29.00
CA LEU A 155 -2.68 2.38 -30.06
C LEU A 155 -3.54 2.39 -31.31
N SER A 156 -2.90 2.46 -32.49
CA SER A 156 -3.58 2.57 -33.77
C SER A 156 -4.25 1.26 -34.22
N PHE A 157 -3.80 0.12 -33.71
CA PHE A 157 -4.34 -1.19 -34.07
C PHE A 157 -4.73 -2.00 -32.82
N PRO A 158 -6.00 -2.43 -32.71
CA PRO A 158 -6.44 -3.37 -31.68
C PRO A 158 -5.67 -4.70 -31.83
N GLY A 159 -4.88 -5.07 -30.83
CA GLY A 159 -4.03 -6.27 -30.89
C GLY A 159 -2.56 -6.01 -31.23
N THR A 160 -2.11 -4.75 -31.18
CA THR A 160 -0.67 -4.43 -31.17
C THR A 160 0.02 -5.21 -30.05
N HIS A 161 0.99 -6.06 -30.41
CA HIS A 161 1.69 -6.88 -29.43
C HIS A 161 2.53 -6.00 -28.48
N ARG A 162 2.66 -6.41 -27.22
CA ARG A 162 3.42 -5.67 -26.20
C ARG A 162 4.81 -5.25 -26.66
N CYS A 163 5.52 -6.12 -27.38
CA CYS A 163 6.88 -5.83 -27.89
C CYS A 163 6.93 -4.68 -28.91
N GLY A 164 5.79 -4.34 -29.54
CA GLY A 164 5.67 -3.22 -30.48
C GLY A 164 5.28 -1.90 -29.82
N VAL A 165 5.06 -1.87 -28.50
CA VAL A 165 4.69 -0.66 -27.75
C VAL A 165 5.94 -0.04 -27.12
N ASP A 166 6.14 1.26 -27.37
CA ASP A 166 7.23 2.04 -26.81
C ASP A 166 7.18 2.08 -25.26
N ALA A 167 8.35 1.96 -24.64
CA ALA A 167 8.48 1.96 -23.19
C ALA A 167 8.15 3.33 -22.57
N GLN A 168 8.57 4.43 -23.22
CA GLN A 168 8.28 5.78 -22.71
C GLN A 168 6.78 6.09 -22.77
N LEU A 169 6.11 5.66 -23.84
CA LEU A 169 4.65 5.72 -23.92
C LEU A 169 3.99 4.96 -22.77
N LEU A 170 4.46 3.75 -22.46
CA LEU A 170 3.90 2.96 -21.35
C LEU A 170 4.13 3.62 -20.00
N GLU A 171 5.32 4.14 -19.72
CA GLU A 171 5.59 4.86 -18.48
C GLU A 171 4.67 6.09 -18.31
N GLY A 172 4.36 6.79 -19.41
CA GLY A 172 3.44 7.93 -19.40
C GLY A 172 1.96 7.57 -19.33
N ARG A 173 1.57 6.34 -19.67
CA ARG A 173 0.16 5.90 -19.74
C ARG A 173 -0.23 4.96 -18.61
N ILE A 174 0.72 4.20 -18.09
CA ILE A 174 0.56 3.29 -16.96
C ILE A 174 1.62 3.67 -15.92
N PRO A 175 1.41 4.77 -15.18
CA PRO A 175 2.38 5.25 -14.20
C PRO A 175 2.53 4.26 -13.03
N PRO A 176 3.59 4.36 -12.21
CA PRO A 176 3.94 3.35 -11.20
C PRO A 176 2.82 2.99 -10.20
N GLU A 177 1.98 3.94 -9.81
CA GLU A 177 0.85 3.70 -8.91
C GLU A 177 -0.25 2.88 -9.58
N LEU A 178 -0.47 3.06 -10.89
CA LEU A 178 -1.40 2.26 -11.67
C LEU A 178 -0.83 0.86 -11.89
N GLN A 179 0.47 0.75 -12.17
CA GLN A 179 1.14 -0.56 -12.27
C GLN A 179 0.98 -1.34 -10.96
N TYR A 180 1.26 -0.72 -9.82
CA TYR A 180 1.09 -1.35 -8.53
C TYR A 180 -0.36 -1.77 -8.30
N ALA A 181 -1.30 -0.88 -8.58
CA ALA A 181 -2.73 -1.16 -8.41
C ALA A 181 -3.18 -2.35 -9.26
N CYS A 182 -2.83 -2.38 -10.56
CA CYS A 182 -3.16 -3.49 -11.45
C CYS A 182 -2.56 -4.82 -11.00
N MET A 183 -1.38 -4.81 -10.39
CA MET A 183 -0.68 -6.03 -9.97
C MET A 183 -1.11 -6.57 -8.61
N TYR A 184 -1.49 -5.71 -7.66
CA TYR A 184 -1.57 -6.10 -6.24
C TYR A 184 -2.92 -5.84 -5.57
N TRP A 185 -3.91 -5.27 -6.24
CA TRP A 185 -5.23 -5.06 -5.62
C TRP A 185 -5.86 -6.36 -5.12
N VAL A 186 -5.83 -7.43 -5.94
CA VAL A 186 -6.31 -8.78 -5.57
C VAL A 186 -5.53 -9.33 -4.38
N HIS A 187 -4.20 -9.21 -4.42
CA HIS A 187 -3.33 -9.64 -3.32
C HIS A 187 -3.72 -8.98 -1.99
N HIS A 188 -4.03 -7.68 -2.00
CA HIS A 188 -4.45 -7.01 -0.77
C HIS A 188 -5.86 -7.44 -0.34
N GLN A 189 -6.76 -7.66 -1.29
CA GLN A 189 -8.13 -8.07 -1.01
C GLN A 189 -8.22 -9.48 -0.42
N THR A 190 -7.37 -10.42 -0.86
CA THR A 190 -7.36 -11.80 -0.35
C THR A 190 -6.75 -11.94 1.06
N LYS A 191 -6.16 -10.87 1.60
CA LYS A 191 -5.60 -10.83 2.96
C LYS A 191 -6.63 -10.46 4.03
N VAL A 192 -7.84 -10.11 3.63
CA VAL A 192 -8.91 -9.68 4.52
C VAL A 192 -10.17 -10.48 4.25
N GLU A 193 -11.00 -10.61 5.29
CA GLU A 193 -12.35 -11.16 5.13
C GLU A 193 -13.20 -10.15 4.35
N LEU A 194 -14.02 -10.66 3.43
CA LEU A 194 -14.90 -9.82 2.61
C LEU A 194 -16.03 -9.24 3.44
N GLU A 195 -16.07 -7.91 3.51
CA GLU A 195 -17.20 -7.16 4.01
C GLU A 195 -18.14 -6.77 2.85
N PRO A 196 -19.44 -6.52 3.11
CA PRO A 196 -20.38 -6.13 2.05
C PRO A 196 -19.89 -4.95 1.19
N SER A 197 -19.30 -3.92 1.82
CA SER A 197 -18.75 -2.79 1.07
C SER A 197 -17.60 -3.17 0.16
N ASP A 198 -16.78 -4.16 0.55
CA ASP A 198 -15.66 -4.60 -0.29
C ASP A 198 -16.18 -5.37 -1.51
N MET A 199 -17.25 -6.15 -1.34
CA MET A 199 -17.91 -6.82 -2.46
C MET A 199 -18.53 -5.83 -3.44
N ASP A 200 -19.19 -4.78 -2.94
CA ASP A 200 -19.76 -3.72 -3.78
C ASP A 200 -18.67 -2.98 -4.57
N ASP A 201 -17.58 -2.57 -3.90
CA ASP A 201 -16.43 -1.90 -4.52
C ASP A 201 -15.80 -2.77 -5.63
N MET A 202 -15.65 -4.08 -5.39
CA MET A 202 -15.13 -5.03 -6.39
C MET A 202 -16.08 -5.25 -7.55
N HIS A 203 -17.38 -5.42 -7.28
CA HIS A 203 -18.38 -5.67 -8.31
C HIS A 203 -18.46 -4.47 -9.27
N ASP A 204 -18.59 -3.26 -8.73
CA ASP A 204 -18.60 -2.01 -9.52
C ASP A 204 -17.37 -1.90 -10.43
N PHE A 205 -16.19 -2.19 -9.87
CA PHE A 205 -14.94 -2.18 -10.63
C PHE A 205 -14.93 -3.23 -11.74
N LEU A 206 -15.28 -4.48 -11.44
CA LEU A 206 -15.22 -5.58 -12.40
C LEU A 206 -16.27 -5.42 -13.51
N GLU A 207 -17.45 -4.89 -13.20
CA GLU A 207 -18.48 -4.60 -14.20
C GLU A 207 -18.00 -3.59 -15.26
N THR A 208 -17.24 -2.58 -14.83
CA THR A 208 -16.83 -1.48 -15.71
C THR A 208 -15.43 -1.66 -16.31
N HIS A 209 -14.48 -2.18 -15.53
CA HIS A 209 -13.05 -2.13 -15.84
C HIS A 209 -12.36 -3.49 -15.96
N PHE A 210 -13.08 -4.61 -15.91
CA PHE A 210 -12.44 -5.93 -16.01
C PHE A 210 -11.57 -6.08 -17.28
N LEU A 211 -12.10 -5.74 -18.46
CA LEU A 211 -11.33 -5.82 -19.71
C LEU A 211 -10.20 -4.77 -19.77
N HIS A 212 -10.43 -3.57 -19.24
CA HIS A 212 -9.41 -2.53 -19.17
C HIS A 212 -8.23 -2.94 -18.27
N TRP A 213 -8.51 -3.67 -17.19
CA TRP A 213 -7.50 -4.22 -16.30
C TRP A 213 -6.67 -5.32 -16.99
N LEU A 214 -7.32 -6.23 -17.72
CA LEU A 214 -6.61 -7.25 -18.51
C LEU A 214 -5.76 -6.62 -19.63
N GLU A 215 -6.27 -5.58 -20.28
CA GLU A 215 -5.51 -4.80 -21.26
C GLU A 215 -4.25 -4.21 -20.62
N ALA A 216 -4.38 -3.56 -19.45
CA ALA A 216 -3.24 -3.01 -18.73
C ALA A 216 -2.23 -4.09 -18.32
N LEU A 217 -2.67 -5.24 -17.80
CA LEU A 217 -1.78 -6.36 -17.47
C LEU A 217 -1.06 -6.91 -18.71
N SER A 218 -1.74 -7.01 -19.85
CA SER A 218 -1.14 -7.39 -21.12
C SER A 218 -0.07 -6.40 -21.58
N LEU A 219 -0.37 -5.09 -21.48
CA LEU A 219 0.58 -4.00 -21.76
C LEU A 219 1.74 -3.92 -20.76
N LEU A 220 1.60 -4.49 -19.57
CA LEU A 220 2.71 -4.68 -18.63
C LEU A 220 3.50 -5.97 -18.89
N GLY A 221 3.06 -6.81 -19.83
CA GLY A 221 3.67 -8.12 -20.09
C GLY A 221 3.34 -9.16 -19.00
N ARG A 222 2.28 -8.94 -18.23
CA ARG A 222 1.88 -9.74 -17.05
C ARG A 222 0.60 -10.53 -17.29
N MET A 223 0.22 -10.75 -18.56
CA MET A 223 -1.02 -11.47 -18.91
C MET A 223 -1.07 -12.89 -18.33
N ALA A 224 0.06 -13.59 -18.26
CA ALA A 224 0.10 -14.94 -17.67
C ALA A 224 -0.32 -14.95 -16.19
N GLU A 225 -0.07 -13.87 -15.46
CA GLU A 225 -0.41 -13.76 -14.03
C GLU A 225 -1.89 -13.42 -13.82
N SER A 226 -2.57 -12.86 -14.83
CA SER A 226 -3.99 -12.51 -14.70
C SER A 226 -4.85 -13.74 -14.42
N VAL A 227 -4.46 -14.91 -14.90
CA VAL A 227 -5.16 -16.18 -14.64
C VAL A 227 -5.19 -16.47 -13.14
N GLY A 228 -4.02 -16.43 -12.48
CA GLY A 228 -3.93 -16.65 -11.04
C GLY A 228 -4.68 -15.60 -10.23
N LEU A 229 -4.63 -14.33 -10.65
CA LEU A 229 -5.39 -13.25 -9.99
C LEU A 229 -6.91 -13.46 -10.11
N ILE A 230 -7.40 -13.96 -11.25
CA ILE A 230 -8.82 -14.30 -11.43
C ILE A 230 -9.21 -15.51 -10.56
N GLU A 231 -8.37 -16.54 -10.50
CA GLU A 231 -8.61 -17.72 -9.65
C GLU A 231 -8.64 -17.33 -8.16
N GLU A 232 -7.74 -16.44 -7.72
CA GLU A 232 -7.75 -15.89 -6.37
C GLU A 232 -9.04 -15.13 -6.08
N LEU A 233 -9.51 -14.27 -6.99
CA LEU A 233 -10.79 -13.58 -6.85
C LEU A 233 -11.97 -14.54 -6.78
N GLN A 234 -11.99 -15.56 -7.63
CA GLN A 234 -13.02 -16.61 -7.60
C GLN A 234 -13.04 -17.37 -6.27
N SER A 235 -11.89 -17.54 -5.63
CA SER A 235 -11.80 -18.27 -4.36
C SER A 235 -12.42 -17.52 -3.18
N ILE A 236 -12.44 -16.17 -3.25
CA ILE A 236 -12.97 -15.33 -2.17
C ILE A 236 -14.43 -14.93 -2.41
N VAL A 237 -14.89 -14.88 -3.67
CA VAL A 237 -16.29 -14.59 -3.98
C VAL A 237 -17.09 -15.89 -4.01
N ASP A 238 -18.02 -16.05 -3.08
CA ASP A 238 -18.92 -17.20 -3.08
C ASP A 238 -19.70 -17.23 -4.41
N VAL A 239 -19.56 -18.34 -5.15
CA VAL A 239 -20.05 -18.52 -6.54
C VAL A 239 -21.59 -18.37 -6.62
N SER A 240 -22.26 -18.36 -5.47
CA SER A 240 -23.69 -18.14 -5.28
C SER A 240 -24.14 -16.68 -5.45
N HIS A 241 -23.24 -15.70 -5.40
CA HIS A 241 -23.59 -14.27 -5.40
C HIS A 241 -23.16 -13.47 -6.63
N LEU A 242 -22.34 -14.04 -7.54
CA LEU A 242 -22.06 -13.40 -8.83
C LEU A 242 -23.18 -13.73 -9.83
N PRO A 243 -23.79 -12.74 -10.50
CA PRO A 243 -24.75 -13.00 -11.56
C PRO A 243 -24.11 -13.94 -12.59
N SER A 244 -24.78 -15.04 -12.92
CA SER A 244 -24.32 -16.02 -13.92
C SER A 244 -23.98 -15.40 -15.28
N ALA A 245 -24.53 -14.20 -15.57
CA ALA A 245 -24.19 -13.36 -16.70
C ALA A 245 -22.72 -12.92 -16.76
N PHE A 246 -22.06 -12.72 -15.61
CA PHE A 246 -20.65 -12.28 -15.51
C PHE A 246 -19.71 -13.31 -16.18
N TRP A 247 -19.85 -14.59 -15.82
CA TRP A 247 -19.06 -15.67 -16.42
C TRP A 247 -19.42 -15.95 -17.88
N LEU A 248 -20.69 -15.76 -18.26
CA LEU A 248 -21.14 -15.92 -19.64
C LEU A 248 -20.61 -14.82 -20.57
N HIS A 249 -20.40 -13.60 -20.06
CA HIS A 249 -19.80 -12.51 -20.81
C HIS A 249 -18.29 -12.66 -20.90
N ALA A 250 -17.61 -12.99 -19.80
CA ALA A 250 -16.17 -13.24 -19.79
C ALA A 250 -15.78 -14.40 -20.73
N LYS A 251 -16.55 -15.50 -20.75
CA LYS A 251 -16.31 -16.63 -21.66
C LYS A 251 -16.59 -16.36 -23.14
N ARG A 252 -17.28 -15.25 -23.48
CA ARG A 252 -17.53 -14.88 -24.89
C ARG A 252 -16.37 -14.11 -25.54
N HIS A 253 -15.42 -13.64 -24.74
CA HIS A 253 -14.28 -12.83 -25.19
C HIS A 253 -12.92 -13.54 -25.04
N PHE A 254 -12.92 -14.83 -24.69
CA PHE A 254 -11.75 -15.73 -24.75
C PHE A 254 -11.97 -16.83 -25.78
#